data_AF-A0A183EMP4-F1
#
_entry.id   AF-A0A183EMP4-F1
#
_cell.length_a   1.000
_cell.length_b   1.000
_cell.length_c   1.000
_cell.angle_alpha   90.00
_cell.angle_beta   90.00
_cell.angle_gamma   90.00
#
_symmetry.space_group_name_H-M   'P 1'
#
loop_
_entity.id
_entity.type
_entity.pdbx_description
1 polymer ?
#
loop_
_entity_poly.entity_id
_entity_poly.type
_entity_poly.pdbx_seq_one_letter_code
_entity_poly.pdbx_strand_id
1 'polypeptide(L)'
;LLVPSGKKDATVRPSFPTAPFRLSKERQRSVNKNIILLPDPAVVQIAGVEFAVSASEIIQRLGREQISCSGNKENEDRMTCLVNELFRQRSLYPLYPSSADISYRLSEAIKRCVLSRIPHFIILSSILAPVVKVVSGSVFVNPNVLARGSSGTFAKLNIDLNSIDKKSMVDSADSSVADFCEIHIVRL
;
A
#
# COMPACT_ATOMS: atom_id res chain seq x y z
N LEU A 1 10.51 2.20 8.76
CA LEU A 1 9.11 2.63 8.93
C LEU A 1 8.31 1.46 9.48
N LEU A 2 7.44 1.66 10.46
CA LEU A 2 6.56 0.61 11.02
C LEU A 2 5.10 1.05 10.86
N VAL A 3 4.28 0.20 10.24
CA VAL A 3 2.85 0.44 10.00
C VAL A 3 2.05 -0.61 10.81
N PRO A 4 1.11 -0.19 11.68
CA PRO A 4 0.30 -1.11 12.47
C PRO A 4 -0.82 -1.72 11.62
N SER A 5 -1.37 -2.85 12.08
CA SER A 5 -2.59 -3.45 11.56
C SER A 5 -3.64 -3.49 12.66
N GLY A 6 -4.70 -2.69 12.54
CA GLY A 6 -5.79 -2.66 13.53
C GLY A 6 -6.46 -4.01 13.74
N LYS A 7 -6.45 -4.91 12.73
CA LYS A 7 -7.04 -6.25 12.86
C LYS A 7 -6.07 -7.28 13.45
N LYS A 8 -4.77 -7.18 13.14
CA LYS A 8 -3.79 -8.23 13.44
C LYS A 8 -2.91 -7.93 14.66
N ASP A 9 -2.73 -6.66 15.02
CA ASP A 9 -1.90 -6.27 16.15
C ASP A 9 -2.72 -6.13 17.43
N ALA A 10 -2.41 -6.96 18.43
CA ALA A 10 -3.08 -6.94 19.74
C ALA A 10 -2.76 -5.68 20.58
N THR A 11 -1.70 -4.95 20.23
CA THR A 11 -1.19 -3.82 21.02
C THR A 11 -1.77 -2.48 20.59
N VAL A 12 -2.58 -2.45 19.53
CA VAL A 12 -3.24 -1.24 19.01
C VAL A 12 -4.75 -1.32 19.18
N ARG A 13 -5.42 -0.17 19.06
CA ARG A 13 -6.88 -0.14 19.07
C ARG A 13 -7.39 -0.80 17.77
N PRO A 14 -8.35 -1.75 17.84
CA PRO A 14 -8.80 -2.47 16.67
C PRO A 14 -9.81 -1.68 15.84
N SER A 15 -9.34 -0.61 15.20
CA SER A 15 -10.14 0.28 14.37
C SER A 15 -9.38 0.73 13.15
N PHE A 16 -10.06 0.86 12.02
CA PHE A 16 -9.52 1.44 10.80
C PHE A 16 -10.11 2.84 10.57
N PRO A 17 -9.29 3.87 10.26
CA PRO A 17 -7.82 3.89 10.23
C PRO A 17 -7.18 3.61 11.61
N THR A 18 -5.99 3.03 11.60
CA THR A 18 -5.24 2.65 12.81
C THR A 18 -4.22 3.74 13.17
N ALA A 19 -4.19 4.15 14.44
CA ALA A 19 -3.19 5.10 14.93
C ALA A 19 -1.79 4.46 15.01
N PRO A 20 -0.70 5.24 14.94
CA PRO A 20 0.65 4.71 15.11
C PRO A 20 0.84 4.02 16.46
N PHE A 21 1.82 3.10 16.52
CA PHE A 21 2.22 2.46 17.77
C PHE A 21 2.58 3.52 18.83
N ARG A 22 2.18 3.27 20.08
CA ARG A 22 2.52 4.14 21.22
C ARG A 22 3.68 3.53 22.00
N LEU A 23 4.79 4.24 22.07
CA LEU A 23 5.93 3.86 22.89
C LEU A 23 5.84 4.54 24.27
N SER A 24 6.23 3.83 25.33
CA SER A 24 6.41 4.44 26.65
C SER A 24 7.55 5.47 26.62
N LYS A 25 7.55 6.43 27.54
CA LYS A 25 8.58 7.48 27.61
C LYS A 25 10.00 6.90 27.74
N GLU A 26 10.16 5.80 28.48
CA GLU A 26 11.43 5.08 28.60
C GLU A 26 11.85 4.46 27.26
N ARG A 27 10.93 3.78 26.57
CA ARG A 27 11.20 3.15 25.28
C ARG A 27 11.50 4.16 24.18
N GLN A 28 10.89 5.34 24.22
CA GLN A 28 11.20 6.42 23.26
C GLN A 28 12.67 6.85 23.35
N ARG A 29 13.29 6.79 24.53
CA ARG A 29 14.72 7.11 24.71
C ARG A 29 15.64 6.02 24.20
N SER A 30 15.20 4.75 24.26
CA SER A 30 15.99 3.59 23.83
C SER A 30 15.79 3.21 22.37
N VAL A 31 14.67 3.61 21.76
CA VAL A 31 14.35 3.29 20.37
C VAL A 31 15.25 4.08 19.44
N ASN A 32 15.84 3.39 18.47
CA ASN A 32 16.71 3.98 17.47
C ASN A 32 15.96 5.08 16.70
N LYS A 33 16.60 6.23 16.47
CA LYS A 33 16.07 7.36 15.68
C LYS A 33 15.69 6.96 14.24
N ASN A 34 16.23 5.85 13.74
CA ASN A 34 15.92 5.31 12.42
C ASN A 34 14.55 4.60 12.34
N ILE A 35 13.84 4.48 13.46
CA ILE A 35 12.50 3.88 13.52
C ILE A 35 11.44 4.99 13.53
N ILE A 36 10.65 5.02 12.47
CA ILE A 36 9.50 5.94 12.34
C ILE A 36 8.22 5.10 12.40
N LEU A 37 7.31 5.48 13.29
CA LEU A 37 6.01 4.84 13.49
C LEU A 37 4.95 5.59 12.68
N LEU A 38 4.31 4.89 11.75
CA LEU A 38 3.30 5.43 10.85
C LEU A 38 1.89 4.99 11.28
N PRO A 39 0.84 5.74 10.91
CA PRO A 39 -0.53 5.23 10.97
C PRO A 39 -0.79 4.21 9.85
N ASP A 40 -1.96 3.58 9.88
CA ASP A 40 -2.47 2.75 8.78
C ASP A 40 -3.84 3.27 8.30
N PRO A 41 -3.99 3.67 7.03
CA PRO A 41 -2.94 3.75 6.00
C PRO A 41 -2.02 4.96 6.22
N ALA A 42 -0.91 5.00 5.48
CA ALA A 42 -0.01 6.15 5.43
C ALA A 42 0.48 6.43 4.01
N VAL A 43 0.71 7.70 3.70
CA VAL A 43 1.45 8.15 2.52
C VAL A 43 2.74 8.81 3.01
N VAL A 44 3.88 8.36 2.49
CA VAL A 44 5.20 8.84 2.89
C VAL A 44 6.04 9.14 1.66
N GLN A 45 6.98 10.06 1.78
CA GLN A 45 7.93 10.37 0.72
C GLN A 45 9.33 9.98 1.17
N ILE A 46 10.02 9.17 0.36
CA ILE A 46 11.38 8.71 0.61
C ILE A 46 12.22 9.14 -0.59
N ALA A 47 13.18 10.05 -0.36
CA ALA A 47 14.06 10.60 -1.40
C ALA A 47 13.29 11.06 -2.66
N GLY A 48 12.24 11.87 -2.47
CA GLY A 48 11.42 12.38 -3.57
C GLY A 48 10.31 11.41 -4.07
N VAL A 49 10.41 10.12 -3.76
CA VAL A 49 9.46 9.10 -4.23
C VAL A 49 8.32 8.89 -3.23
N GLU A 50 7.07 8.99 -3.68
CA GLU A 50 5.87 8.84 -2.85
C GLU A 50 5.40 7.38 -2.77
N PHE A 51 5.19 6.90 -1.54
CA PHE A 51 4.71 5.56 -1.22
C PHE A 51 3.41 5.67 -0.43
N ALA A 52 2.34 5.09 -0.95
CA ALA A 52 1.16 4.75 -0.16
C ALA A 52 1.32 3.34 0.40
N VAL A 53 1.14 3.18 1.71
CA VAL A 53 1.34 1.89 2.39
C VAL A 53 0.13 1.56 3.26
N SER A 54 -0.27 0.29 3.27
CA SER A 54 -1.28 -0.20 4.21
C SER A 54 -1.12 -1.69 4.55
N ALA A 55 -1.46 -2.03 5.79
CA ALA A 55 -1.50 -3.40 6.32
C ALA A 55 -2.94 -3.95 6.50
N SER A 56 -3.96 -3.20 6.07
CA SER A 56 -5.38 -3.51 6.32
C SER A 56 -6.05 -4.40 5.26
N GLU A 57 -5.28 -5.09 4.41
CA GLU A 57 -5.78 -6.03 3.39
C GLU A 57 -6.81 -5.40 2.43
N ILE A 58 -6.64 -4.11 2.11
CA ILE A 58 -7.58 -3.29 1.35
C ILE A 58 -8.00 -3.94 0.03
N ILE A 59 -7.02 -4.34 -0.80
CA ILE A 59 -7.30 -4.93 -2.12
C ILE A 59 -8.07 -6.24 -2.01
N GLN A 60 -7.79 -7.05 -0.99
CA GLN A 60 -8.54 -8.27 -0.76
C GLN A 60 -10.01 -7.98 -0.44
N ARG A 61 -10.26 -6.95 0.37
CA ARG A 61 -11.62 -6.54 0.76
C ARG A 61 -12.39 -6.00 -0.42
N LEU A 62 -11.81 -5.07 -1.16
CA LEU A 62 -12.38 -4.54 -2.39
C LEU A 62 -12.66 -5.67 -3.39
N GLY A 63 -11.71 -6.59 -3.55
CA GLY A 63 -11.83 -7.75 -4.41
C GLY A 63 -13.00 -8.66 -4.07
N ARG A 64 -13.42 -8.80 -2.82
CA ARG A 64 -14.55 -9.66 -2.44
C ARG A 64 -15.90 -9.08 -2.89
N GLU A 65 -16.03 -7.76 -2.85
CA GLU A 65 -17.28 -7.04 -3.11
C GLU A 65 -17.37 -6.54 -4.57
N GLN A 66 -16.25 -6.45 -5.28
CA GLN A 66 -16.23 -6.02 -6.67
C GLN A 66 -16.91 -7.05 -7.58
N ILE A 67 -17.87 -6.58 -8.36
CA ILE A 67 -18.50 -7.32 -9.45
C ILE A 67 -18.03 -6.66 -10.76
N SER A 68 -17.29 -7.40 -11.59
CA SER A 68 -16.99 -6.96 -12.95
C SER A 68 -17.93 -7.64 -13.93
N CYS A 69 -18.61 -6.84 -14.75
CA CYS A 69 -19.40 -7.29 -15.88
C CYS A 69 -18.66 -6.94 -17.18
N SER A 70 -17.53 -7.58 -17.47
CA SER A 70 -16.89 -7.45 -18.78
C SER A 70 -17.37 -8.56 -19.73
N GLY A 71 -17.81 -8.16 -20.93
CA GLY A 71 -18.28 -9.06 -21.98
C GLY A 71 -17.19 -9.95 -22.59
N ASN A 72 -15.91 -9.57 -22.41
CA ASN A 72 -14.73 -10.31 -22.87
C ASN A 72 -13.96 -10.85 -21.66
N LYS A 73 -14.36 -12.04 -21.19
CA LYS A 73 -13.94 -12.63 -19.90
C LYS A 73 -12.53 -13.23 -19.86
N GLU A 74 -11.80 -13.27 -20.96
CA GLU A 74 -10.58 -14.08 -21.02
C GLU A 74 -9.29 -13.34 -20.64
N ASN A 75 -9.29 -12.01 -20.48
CA ASN A 75 -8.02 -11.28 -20.33
C ASN A 75 -8.06 -10.01 -19.45
N GLU A 76 -9.14 -9.75 -18.70
CA GLU A 76 -9.15 -8.58 -17.82
C GLU A 76 -8.39 -8.86 -16.53
N ASP A 77 -7.28 -8.16 -16.35
CA ASP A 77 -6.46 -8.26 -15.16
C ASP A 77 -7.17 -7.63 -13.95
N ARG A 78 -7.87 -8.49 -13.20
CA ARG A 78 -8.63 -8.12 -11.99
C ARG A 78 -7.84 -7.25 -11.02
N MET A 79 -6.54 -7.50 -10.84
CA MET A 79 -5.71 -6.71 -9.92
C MET A 79 -5.53 -5.28 -10.41
N THR A 80 -5.32 -5.10 -11.72
CA THR A 80 -5.26 -3.78 -12.35
C THR A 80 -6.59 -3.04 -12.20
N CYS A 81 -7.72 -3.72 -12.34
CA CYS A 81 -9.04 -3.10 -12.15
C CYS A 81 -9.23 -2.63 -10.70
N LEU A 82 -8.90 -3.46 -9.70
CA LEU A 82 -9.01 -3.09 -8.29
C LEU A 82 -8.12 -1.90 -7.92
N VAL A 83 -6.88 -1.87 -8.42
CA VAL A 83 -5.96 -0.75 -8.16
C VAL A 83 -6.45 0.52 -8.86
N ASN A 84 -6.95 0.41 -10.09
CA ASN A 84 -7.57 1.53 -10.80
C ASN A 84 -8.75 2.12 -10.05
N GLU A 85 -9.56 1.30 -9.36
CA GLU A 85 -10.65 1.81 -8.53
C GLU A 85 -10.15 2.68 -7.38
N LEU A 86 -9.04 2.31 -6.71
CA LEU A 86 -8.45 3.14 -5.66
C LEU A 86 -8.05 4.53 -6.20
N PHE A 87 -7.45 4.57 -7.40
CA PHE A 87 -7.01 5.82 -8.03
C PHE A 87 -8.19 6.65 -8.53
N ARG A 88 -9.18 6.03 -9.17
CA ARG A 88 -10.41 6.70 -9.64
C ARG A 88 -11.19 7.31 -8.49
N GLN A 89 -11.28 6.60 -7.36
CA GLN A 89 -11.96 7.07 -6.15
C GLN A 89 -11.09 8.00 -5.29
N ARG A 90 -9.82 8.20 -5.66
CA ARG A 90 -8.84 9.01 -4.90
C ARG A 90 -8.81 8.64 -3.42
N SER A 91 -8.93 7.35 -3.13
CA SER A 91 -9.00 6.82 -1.77
C SER A 91 -8.31 5.48 -1.68
N LEU A 92 -7.50 5.31 -0.64
CA LEU A 92 -6.93 4.01 -0.27
C LEU A 92 -7.99 3.05 0.24
N TYR A 93 -9.17 3.49 0.66
CA TYR A 93 -10.24 2.59 1.09
C TYR A 93 -11.61 3.12 0.63
N PRO A 94 -11.98 2.92 -0.64
CA PRO A 94 -13.23 3.43 -1.19
C PRO A 94 -14.47 2.57 -0.84
N LEU A 95 -14.27 1.36 -0.32
CA LEU A 95 -15.34 0.42 -0.03
C LEU A 95 -16.24 0.92 1.11
N TYR A 96 -17.53 1.16 0.82
CA TYR A 96 -18.55 1.52 1.80
C TYR A 96 -19.90 0.83 1.50
N PRO A 97 -20.58 0.25 2.49
CA PRO A 97 -20.12 0.02 3.88
C PRO A 97 -18.83 -0.80 3.93
N SER A 98 -17.99 -0.55 4.94
CA SER A 98 -16.78 -1.36 5.14
C SER A 98 -17.17 -2.80 5.48
N SER A 99 -16.29 -3.76 5.18
CA SER A 99 -16.49 -5.16 5.54
C SER A 99 -16.73 -5.33 7.05
N ALA A 100 -17.62 -6.26 7.40
CA ALA A 100 -18.13 -6.46 8.76
C ALA A 100 -17.06 -6.89 9.78
N ASP A 101 -15.89 -7.35 9.32
CA ASP A 101 -14.78 -7.81 10.16
C ASP A 101 -13.81 -6.69 10.60
N ILE A 102 -14.12 -5.42 10.30
CA ILE A 102 -13.37 -4.23 10.74
C ILE A 102 -14.26 -3.25 11.49
N SER A 103 -13.77 -2.73 12.61
CA SER A 103 -14.34 -1.52 13.22
C SER A 103 -13.94 -0.30 12.39
N TYR A 104 -14.86 0.19 11.55
CA TYR A 104 -14.59 1.26 10.59
C TYR A 104 -15.00 2.63 11.15
N ARG A 105 -14.05 3.56 11.20
CA ARG A 105 -14.25 4.94 11.67
C ARG A 105 -14.40 5.87 10.46
N LEU A 106 -15.62 5.95 9.90
CA LEU A 106 -15.91 6.65 8.65
C LEU A 106 -15.32 8.07 8.58
N SER A 107 -15.55 8.90 9.60
CA SER A 107 -15.05 10.28 9.63
C SER A 107 -13.53 10.39 9.52
N GLU A 108 -12.82 9.42 10.11
CA GLU A 108 -11.37 9.36 10.12
C GLU A 108 -10.83 8.73 8.82
N ALA A 109 -11.54 7.76 8.27
CA ALA A 109 -11.22 7.14 6.98
C ALA A 109 -11.30 8.14 5.83
N ILE A 110 -12.37 8.94 5.78
CA ILE A 110 -12.51 10.02 4.78
C ILE A 110 -11.33 10.99 4.85
N LYS A 111 -10.79 11.28 6.03
CA LYS A 111 -9.66 12.20 6.17
C LYS A 111 -8.31 11.57 5.84
N ARG A 112 -8.09 10.31 6.25
CA ARG A 112 -6.77 9.65 6.18
C ARG A 112 -6.55 8.79 4.94
N CYS A 113 -7.60 8.35 4.28
CA CYS A 113 -7.48 7.50 3.10
C CYS A 113 -7.38 8.30 1.80
N VAL A 114 -7.58 9.62 1.82
CA VAL A 114 -7.56 10.45 0.60
C VAL A 114 -6.19 10.43 -0.07
N LEU A 115 -6.20 10.23 -1.37
CA LEU A 115 -5.05 10.35 -2.26
C LEU A 115 -5.14 11.68 -3.00
N SER A 116 -4.24 12.62 -2.69
CA SER A 116 -4.15 13.91 -3.38
C SER A 116 -3.71 13.77 -4.85
N ARG A 117 -2.91 12.74 -5.12
CA ARG A 117 -2.42 12.33 -6.45
C ARG A 117 -2.23 10.81 -6.46
N ILE A 118 -2.00 10.26 -7.65
CA ILE A 118 -1.59 8.86 -7.77
C ILE A 118 -0.16 8.75 -7.20
N PRO A 119 0.06 7.93 -6.14
CA PRO A 119 1.40 7.77 -5.57
C PRO A 119 2.31 7.02 -6.55
N HIS A 120 3.62 7.24 -6.47
CA HIS A 120 4.58 6.50 -7.31
C HIS A 120 4.57 5.00 -7.00
N PHE A 121 4.43 4.65 -5.72
CA PHE A 121 4.27 3.26 -5.26
C PHE A 121 3.05 3.12 -4.37
N ILE A 122 2.35 1.99 -4.51
CA ILE A 122 1.25 1.61 -3.62
C ILE A 122 1.49 0.18 -3.11
N ILE A 123 1.86 0.06 -1.83
CA ILE A 123 2.21 -1.19 -1.18
C ILE A 123 1.05 -1.60 -0.26
N LEU A 124 0.26 -2.57 -0.71
CA LEU A 124 -0.91 -3.07 0.02
C LEU A 124 -0.70 -4.55 0.33
N SER A 125 -0.29 -4.83 1.56
CA SER A 125 -0.10 -6.22 2.01
C SER A 125 -1.43 -6.92 2.22
N SER A 126 -1.55 -8.14 1.71
CA SER A 126 -2.71 -9.00 1.91
C SER A 126 -2.31 -10.49 1.84
N ILE A 127 -3.23 -11.40 2.18
CA ILE A 127 -2.98 -12.84 2.01
C ILE A 127 -3.11 -13.36 0.56
N LEU A 128 -3.39 -12.47 -0.40
CA LEU A 128 -3.44 -12.81 -1.82
C LEU A 128 -2.04 -13.16 -2.33
N ALA A 129 -1.98 -13.83 -3.47
CA ALA A 129 -0.72 -14.17 -4.12
C ALA A 129 0.17 -12.91 -4.27
N PRO A 130 1.50 -13.04 -4.10
CA PRO A 130 2.40 -11.91 -4.27
C PRO A 130 2.33 -11.37 -5.70
N VAL A 131 2.23 -10.05 -5.87
CA VAL A 131 2.01 -9.40 -7.17
C VAL A 131 2.76 -8.07 -7.23
N VAL A 132 3.39 -7.80 -8.38
CA VAL A 132 3.91 -6.49 -8.76
C VAL A 132 3.26 -6.11 -10.09
N LYS A 133 2.65 -4.92 -10.18
CA LYS A 133 2.04 -4.41 -11.42
C LYS A 133 2.21 -2.91 -11.55
N VAL A 134 2.34 -2.44 -12.78
CA VAL A 134 2.30 -1.01 -13.11
C VAL A 134 0.88 -0.66 -13.53
N VAL A 135 0.25 0.27 -12.83
CA VAL A 135 -1.13 0.71 -13.04
C VAL A 135 -1.17 2.23 -13.04
N SER A 136 -1.58 2.85 -14.15
CA SER A 136 -1.62 4.32 -14.30
C SER A 136 -0.30 5.02 -13.91
N GLY A 137 0.85 4.42 -14.26
CA GLY A 137 2.18 4.94 -13.91
C GLY A 137 2.60 4.75 -12.45
N SER A 138 1.74 4.18 -11.61
CA SER A 138 2.07 3.77 -10.24
C SER A 138 2.51 2.31 -10.20
N VAL A 139 3.46 1.98 -9.33
CA VAL A 139 3.86 0.59 -9.09
C VAL A 139 3.11 0.04 -7.88
N PHE A 140 2.15 -0.85 -8.16
CA PHE A 140 1.45 -1.62 -7.16
C PHE A 140 2.25 -2.85 -6.72
N VAL A 141 2.37 -3.03 -5.42
CA VAL A 141 3.08 -4.17 -4.80
C VAL A 141 2.20 -4.79 -3.71
N ASN A 142 1.83 -6.06 -3.90
CA ASN A 142 1.39 -6.94 -2.82
C ASN A 142 2.54 -7.91 -2.49
N PRO A 143 3.30 -7.71 -1.40
CA PRO A 143 4.37 -8.62 -1.02
C PRO A 143 3.86 -9.93 -0.40
N ASN A 144 2.55 -10.10 -0.23
CA ASN A 144 1.92 -11.13 0.58
C ASN A 144 2.32 -11.02 2.07
N VAL A 145 2.14 -12.08 2.86
CA VAL A 145 2.53 -12.16 4.27
C VAL A 145 3.95 -12.69 4.43
N LEU A 146 4.65 -12.12 5.41
CA LEU A 146 6.02 -12.52 5.73
C LEU A 146 6.12 -13.96 6.22
N ALA A 147 5.11 -14.48 6.91
CA ALA A 147 5.10 -15.85 7.40
C ALA A 147 3.69 -16.45 7.32
N ARG A 148 3.60 -17.61 6.65
CA ARG A 148 2.42 -18.48 6.55
C ARG A 148 2.90 -19.92 6.70
N GLY A 149 2.76 -20.46 7.91
CA GLY A 149 3.32 -21.76 8.25
C GLY A 149 4.85 -21.73 8.13
N SER A 150 5.41 -22.63 7.32
CA SER A 150 6.85 -22.74 7.04
C SER A 150 7.35 -21.90 5.85
N SER A 151 6.48 -21.08 5.24
CA SER A 151 6.80 -20.31 4.04
C SER A 151 6.47 -18.84 4.21
N GLY A 152 7.06 -17.98 3.41
CA GLY A 152 6.78 -16.56 3.46
C GLY A 152 7.39 -15.78 2.31
N THR A 153 6.96 -14.54 2.13
CA THR A 153 7.56 -13.66 1.12
C THR A 153 7.73 -12.23 1.62
N PHE A 154 8.70 -11.54 1.04
CA PHE A 154 8.85 -10.09 1.15
C PHE A 154 9.22 -9.50 -0.21
N ALA A 155 9.09 -8.18 -0.36
CA ALA A 155 9.52 -7.48 -1.56
C ALA A 155 10.80 -6.69 -1.29
N LYS A 156 11.74 -6.75 -2.23
CA LYS A 156 12.92 -5.88 -2.30
C LYS A 156 12.75 -4.93 -3.48
N LEU A 157 12.87 -3.63 -3.23
CA LEU A 157 12.74 -2.57 -4.22
C LEU A 157 14.09 -1.87 -4.34
N ASN A 158 14.66 -1.82 -5.54
CA ASN A 158 15.82 -1.00 -5.88
C ASN A 158 15.32 0.13 -6.79
N ILE A 159 15.68 1.38 -6.49
CA ILE A 159 15.25 2.56 -7.26
C ILE A 159 16.49 3.38 -7.61
N ASP A 160 16.68 3.63 -8.91
CA ASP A 160 17.76 4.51 -9.39
C ASP A 160 17.31 5.98 -9.37
N LEU A 161 17.59 6.64 -8.25
CA LEU A 161 17.26 8.05 -8.04
C LEU A 161 18.00 8.98 -9.01
N ASN A 162 19.23 8.64 -9.42
CA ASN A 162 20.01 9.50 -10.31
C ASN A 162 19.38 9.55 -11.70
N SER A 163 18.84 8.43 -12.17
CA SER A 163 18.16 8.35 -13.46
C SER A 163 16.81 9.07 -13.44
N ILE A 164 16.09 9.03 -12.32
CA ILE A 164 14.86 9.81 -12.11
C ILE A 164 15.17 11.31 -12.18
N ASP A 165 16.18 11.79 -11.45
CA ASP A 165 16.52 13.21 -11.39
C ASP A 165 16.98 13.74 -12.76
N LYS A 166 17.84 13.01 -13.47
CA LYS A 166 18.33 13.40 -14.80
C LYS A 166 17.21 13.50 -15.84
N LYS A 167 16.17 12.67 -15.74
CA LYS A 167 15.04 12.68 -16.66
C LYS A 167 13.99 13.74 -16.34
N SER A 168 13.84 14.11 -15.07
CA SER A 168 13.01 15.27 -14.70
C SER A 168 13.46 16.59 -15.37
N MET A 169 14.71 16.64 -15.84
CA MET A 169 15.26 17.76 -16.61
C MET A 169 15.05 17.63 -18.14
N VAL A 170 14.58 16.48 -18.62
CA VAL A 170 14.36 16.17 -20.04
C VAL A 170 12.91 15.73 -20.19
N ASP A 171 11.99 16.70 -20.23
CA ASP A 171 10.53 16.50 -20.28
C ASP A 171 10.10 15.42 -21.29
N SER A 172 9.91 14.18 -20.82
CA SER A 172 9.25 13.12 -21.57
C SER A 172 8.01 12.69 -20.79
N ALA A 173 6.83 13.00 -21.34
CA ALA A 173 5.54 12.85 -20.67
C ALA A 173 5.14 11.39 -20.34
N ASP A 174 5.83 10.39 -20.91
CA ASP A 174 5.41 8.98 -20.86
C ASP A 174 6.18 8.11 -19.87
N SER A 175 7.16 8.66 -19.13
CA SER A 175 7.95 7.85 -18.20
C SER A 175 7.38 7.80 -16.80
N SER A 176 7.40 6.62 -16.20
CA SER A 176 6.95 6.41 -14.83
C SER A 176 8.11 6.00 -13.93
N VAL A 177 7.91 6.05 -12.60
CA VAL A 177 8.92 5.55 -11.65
C VAL A 177 9.26 4.07 -11.91
N ALA A 178 8.34 3.33 -12.55
CA ALA A 178 8.49 1.92 -12.86
C ALA A 178 9.71 1.66 -13.76
N ASP A 179 10.04 2.61 -14.66
CA ASP A 179 11.14 2.48 -15.62
C ASP A 179 12.52 2.53 -14.96
N PHE A 180 12.58 3.01 -13.69
CA PHE A 180 13.80 3.23 -12.93
C PHE A 180 13.87 2.38 -11.67
N CYS A 181 13.04 1.33 -11.59
CA CYS A 181 12.99 0.47 -10.43
C CYS A 181 13.04 -1.01 -10.78
N GLU A 182 13.74 -1.77 -9.94
CA GLU A 182 13.74 -3.23 -9.96
C GLU A 182 13.05 -3.73 -8.70
N ILE A 183 12.10 -4.65 -8.86
CA ILE A 183 11.30 -5.18 -7.76
C ILE A 183 11.35 -6.69 -7.79
N HIS A 184 11.78 -7.27 -6.68
CA HIS A 184 11.87 -8.71 -6.50
C HIS A 184 11.00 -9.15 -5.34
N ILE A 185 10.14 -10.14 -5.59
CA ILE A 185 9.47 -10.87 -4.52
C ILE A 185 10.37 -12.04 -4.14
N VAL A 186 10.86 -12.02 -2.90
CA VAL A 186 11.78 -13.01 -2.35
C VAL A 186 11.00 -13.94 -1.44
N ARG A 187 11.21 -15.25 -1.58
CA ARG A 187 10.68 -16.28 -0.67
C ARG A 187 11.64 -16.50 0.50
N LEU A 188 11.07 -16.64 1.69
CA LEU A 188 11.79 -17.06 2.91
C LEU A 188 11.87 -18.58 3.01
#